data_AF-A0A7C0ZQP8-F1
#
_entry.id   AF-A0A7C0ZQP8-F1
#
_cell.length_a   1.000
_cell.length_b   1.000
_cell.length_c   1.000
_cell.angle_alpha   90.00
_cell.angle_beta   90.00
_cell.angle_gamma   90.00
#
_symmetry.space_group_name_H-M   'P 1'
#
loop_
_entity.id
_entity.type
_entity.pdbx_description
1 polymer ?
#
loop_
_entity_poly.entity_id
_entity_poly.type
_entity_poly.pdbx_seq_one_letter_code
_entity_poly.pdbx_strand_id
1 'polypeptide(L)' 'MDELEELFERYLKSNIFKNREILLPDYVPDKLPHRDEQIKRLATILAPALSKSKPNNVFIYGFTGT' A
#
# COMPACT_ATOMS: atom_id res chain seq x y z
N MET A 1 -26.15 -2.39 24.22
CA MET A 1 -25.05 -2.00 23.32
C MET A 1 -23.93 -1.60 24.25
N ASP A 2 -22.77 -2.24 24.11
CA ASP A 2 -21.71 -2.27 25.13
C ASP A 2 -21.14 -0.86 25.35
N GLU A 3 -20.97 -0.42 26.61
CA GLU A 3 -20.43 0.91 26.96
C GLU A 3 -19.06 1.17 26.30
N LEU A 4 -18.30 0.09 26.12
CA LEU A 4 -17.01 0.09 25.45
C LEU A 4 -17.11 0.39 23.94
N GLU A 5 -18.18 -0.07 23.29
CA GLU A 5 -18.44 0.13 21.87
C GLU A 5 -18.72 1.61 21.57
N GLU A 6 -19.48 2.28 22.44
CA GLU A 6 -19.76 3.73 22.32
C GLU A 6 -18.51 4.59 22.56
N LEU A 7 -17.65 4.19 23.50
CA LEU A 7 -16.36 4.85 23.75
C LEU A 7 -15.46 4.78 22.50
N PHE A 8 -15.37 3.60 21.88
CA PHE A 8 -14.57 3.40 20.68
C PHE A 8 -15.14 4.16 19.47
N GLU A 9 -16.45 4.16 19.27
CA GLU A 9 -17.11 4.96 18.23
C GLU A 9 -16.78 6.46 18.34
N ARG A 10 -16.79 7.01 19.57
CA ARG A 10 -16.44 8.42 19.82
C ARG A 10 -14.98 8.72 19.49
N TYR A 11 -14.07 7.79 19.76
CA TYR A 11 -12.65 7.97 19.47
C TYR A 11 -12.34 7.80 17.98
N LEU A 12 -13.08 6.92 17.29
CA LEU A 12 -12.95 6.69 15.84
C LEU A 12 -13.51 7.84 15.01
N LYS A 13 -14.53 8.56 15.52
CA LYS A 13 -15.05 9.79 14.89
C LYS A 13 -14.03 10.92 14.95
N SER A 14 -13.26 11.08 13.88
CA SER A 14 -12.43 12.26 13.66
C SER A 14 -13.25 13.39 13.01
N ASN A 15 -13.17 14.59 13.57
CA ASN A 15 -13.76 15.80 12.97
C ASN A 15 -12.92 16.39 11.81
N ILE A 16 -11.68 15.92 11.65
CA ILE A 16 -10.69 16.48 10.69
C ILE A 16 -10.45 15.49 9.54
N PHE A 17 -10.27 14.21 9.86
CA PHE A 17 -9.93 13.19 8.88
C PHE A 17 -11.17 12.41 8.48
N LYS A 18 -11.47 12.37 7.17
CA LYS A 18 -12.53 11.50 6.63
C LYS A 18 -12.15 10.02 6.74
N ASN A 19 -10.88 9.70 6.53
CA ASN A 19 -10.32 8.38 6.76
C ASN A 19 -8.86 8.56 7.19
N ARG A 20 -8.49 8.11 8.39
CA ARG A 20 -7.12 8.20 8.90
C ARG A 20 -6.26 7.03 8.44
N GLU A 21 -6.88 5.89 8.14
CA GLU A 21 -6.19 4.65 7.79
C GLU A 21 -5.36 4.81 6.52
N ILE A 22 -5.83 5.60 5.56
CA ILE A 22 -5.11 5.87 4.30
C ILE A 22 -3.81 6.67 4.48
N LEU A 23 -3.63 7.31 5.64
CA LEU A 23 -2.42 8.08 5.96
C LEU A 23 -1.40 7.23 6.74
N LEU A 24 -1.78 6.02 7.13
CA LEU A 24 -0.86 5.13 7.83
C LEU A 24 0.19 4.59 6.85
N PRO A 25 1.44 4.35 7.29
CA PRO A 25 2.52 3.91 6.41
C PRO A 25 2.31 2.55 5.73
N ASP A 26 1.40 1.73 6.24
CA ASP A 26 1.03 0.42 5.73
C ASP A 26 -0.06 0.48 4.64
N TYR A 27 -0.70 1.64 4.46
CA TYR A 27 -1.66 1.82 3.38
C TYR A 27 -0.95 1.80 2.02
N VAL A 28 -1.32 0.84 1.18
CA VAL A 28 -0.86 0.76 -0.21
C VAL A 28 -1.96 1.33 -1.11
N PRO A 29 -1.76 2.50 -1.75
CA PRO A 29 -2.75 3.09 -2.64
C PRO A 29 -2.84 2.34 -3.97
N ASP A 30 -3.98 2.46 -4.64
CA ASP A 30 -4.21 1.86 -5.98
C ASP A 30 -3.25 2.40 -7.05
N LYS A 31 -2.78 3.63 -6.87
CA LYS A 31 -1.82 4.28 -7.76
C LYS A 31 -0.68 4.87 -6.96
N LEU A 32 0.54 4.64 -7.43
CA LEU A 32 1.77 5.26 -6.95
C LEU A 32 2.26 6.27 -8.00
N PRO A 33 1.93 7.57 -7.86
CA PRO A 33 2.33 8.58 -8.82
C PRO A 33 3.85 8.63 -9.00
N HIS A 34 4.32 8.87 -10.24
CA HIS A 34 5.75 8.96 -10.58
C HIS A 34 6.55 7.66 -10.34
N ARG A 35 5.87 6.51 -10.19
CA ARG A 35 6.47 5.17 -10.09
C ARG A 35 6.14 4.27 -11.30
N ASP A 36 5.50 4.82 -12.32
CA ASP A 36 4.95 4.03 -13.43
C ASP A 36 6.03 3.22 -14.17
N GLU A 37 7.22 3.80 -14.40
CA GLU A 37 8.32 3.11 -15.07
C GLU A 37 8.90 1.97 -14.22
N GLN A 38 9.07 2.19 -12.92
CA GLN A 38 9.57 1.19 -11.98
C GLN A 38 8.60 0.02 -11.87
N ILE A 39 7.29 0.31 -11.77
CA ILE A 39 6.23 -0.69 -11.74
C ILE A 39 6.24 -1.51 -13.03
N LYS A 40 6.29 -0.85 -14.19
CA LYS A 40 6.33 -1.53 -15.50
C LYS A 40 7.55 -2.43 -15.64
N ARG A 41 8.72 -1.96 -15.21
CA ARG A 41 9.96 -2.76 -15.24
C ARG A 41 9.85 -3.99 -14.35
N LEU A 42 9.37 -3.84 -13.11
CA LEU A 42 9.21 -4.94 -12.18
C LEU A 42 8.18 -5.95 -12.68
N ALA A 43 7.02 -5.47 -13.16
CA ALA A 43 5.99 -6.31 -13.75
C ALA A 43 6.51 -7.12 -14.94
N THR A 44 7.35 -6.52 -15.80
CA THR A 44 7.97 -7.22 -16.93
C THR A 44 8.90 -8.35 -16.47
N ILE A 45 9.68 -8.13 -15.41
CA ILE A 45 10.59 -9.15 -14.86
C ILE A 45 9.81 -10.30 -14.21
N LEU A 46 8.67 -9.99 -13.58
CA LEU A 46 7.84 -10.97 -12.88
C LEU A 46 6.78 -11.64 -13.77
N ALA A 47 6.49 -11.09 -14.95
CA ALA A 47 5.49 -11.61 -15.90
C ALA A 47 5.61 -13.12 -16.18
N PRO A 48 6.81 -13.73 -16.29
CA PRO A 48 6.94 -15.18 -16.50
C PRO A 48 6.29 -16.03 -15.37
N ALA A 49 6.12 -15.48 -14.17
CA ALA A 49 5.44 -16.17 -13.07
C ALA A 49 3.97 -16.46 -13.40
N LEU A 50 3.32 -15.61 -14.22
CA LEU A 50 1.93 -15.79 -14.64
C LEU A 50 1.77 -17.02 -15.55
N SER A 51 2.80 -17.36 -16.33
CA SER A 51 2.84 -18.57 -17.17
C SER A 51 3.43 -19.79 -16.45
N LYS A 52 3.44 -19.79 -15.11
CA LYS A 52 4.02 -20.86 -14.25
C LYS A 52 5.51 -21.11 -14.50
N SER A 53 6.23 -20.14 -15.05
CA SER A 53 7.68 -20.21 -15.24
C SER A 53 8.39 -19.39 -14.16
N LYS A 54 9.64 -19.77 -13.83
CA LYS A 54 10.39 -19.09 -12.77
C LYS A 54 10.79 -17.68 -13.23
N PRO A 55 10.39 -16.60 -12.53
CA PRO A 55 10.83 -15.25 -12.84
C PRO A 55 12.29 -15.04 -12.40
N ASN A 56 12.91 -13.95 -12.88
CA ASN A 56 14.26 -13.58 -12.46
C ASN A 56 14.25 -12.96 -11.06
N ASN A 57 15.36 -13.13 -10.33
CA ASN A 57 15.58 -12.43 -9.07
C ASN A 57 15.75 -10.92 -9.32
N VAL A 58 15.27 -10.10 -8.40
CA VAL A 58 15.35 -8.62 -8.47
C VAL A 58 16.01 -8.08 -7.22
N PHE A 59 16.91 -7.11 -7.39
CA PHE A 59 17.49 -6.31 -6.31
C PHE A 59 17.08 -4.84 -6.51
N ILE A 60 16.48 -4.24 -5.48
CA ILE A 60 15.96 -2.86 -5.50
C ILE A 60 16.78 -2.03 -4.53
N TYR A 61 17.25 -0.86 -4.96
CA TYR A 61 18.00 0.09 -4.14
C TYR A 61 17.43 1.50 -4.31
N GLY A 62 17.57 2.33 -3.27
CA GLY A 62 17.08 3.71 -3.23
C GLY A 62 17.23 4.32 -1.83
N PHE A 63 17.04 5.63 -1.72
CA PHE A 63 16.98 6.31 -0.43
C PHE A 63 15.63 6.05 0.26
N THR A 64 15.52 6.34 1.55
CA THR A 64 14.25 6.18 2.30
C THR A 64 13.22 7.18 1.82
N GLY A 65 11.97 6.75 1.65
CA GLY A 65 10.88 7.61 1.17
C GLY A 65 11.03 8.04 -0.29
N THR A 66 11.82 7.32 -1.08
CA THR A 66 11.98 7.60 -2.51
C THR A 66 10.70 7.32 -3.25
#